data_AF-A0A1Y4RRJ0-F1
#
_entry.id   AF-A0A1Y4RRJ0-F1
#
_cell.length_a   1.000
_cell.length_b   1.000
_cell.length_c   1.000
_cell.angle_alpha   90.00
_cell.angle_beta   90.00
_cell.angle_gamma   90.00
#
_symmetry.space_group_name_H-M   'P 1'
#
loop_
_entity.id
_entity.type
_entity.pdbx_description
1 polymer ?
#
loop_
_entity_poly.entity_id
_entity_poly.type
_entity_poly.pdbx_seq_one_letter_code
_entity_poly.pdbx_strand_id
1 'polypeptide(L)'
;MLLEKLKSLGITDALEALGYDCEKIFGGLSPETEKLYASYSWRKIPCSVEGIRSAYVIHAVPPEKLLAEDHPWEEWFFQFDKPEHHVLFLNKKDFCDQEIFIPAEDRDHPEEACGKTWYYYCDTESYPHFAGHQA
;
A
#
# COMPACT_ATOMS: atom_id res chain seq x y z
N MET A 1 -17.90 -1.74 -5.40
CA MET A 1 -17.42 -1.41 -4.05
C MET A 1 -15.95 -1.82 -3.93
N LEU A 2 -15.14 -1.20 -3.05
CA LEU A 2 -13.69 -1.50 -2.97
C LEU A 2 -13.42 -2.97 -2.72
N LEU A 3 -14.03 -3.56 -1.68
CA LEU A 3 -13.84 -4.98 -1.33
C LEU A 3 -14.19 -5.92 -2.49
N GLU A 4 -15.25 -5.63 -3.25
CA GLU A 4 -15.60 -6.42 -4.45
C GLU A 4 -14.50 -6.35 -5.52
N LYS A 5 -13.91 -5.17 -5.71
CA LYS A 5 -12.78 -4.98 -6.64
C LYS A 5 -11.55 -5.74 -6.15
N LEU A 6 -11.21 -5.65 -4.86
CA LEU A 6 -10.07 -6.37 -4.29
C LEU A 6 -10.26 -7.89 -4.46
N LYS A 7 -11.48 -8.37 -4.22
CA LYS A 7 -11.84 -9.78 -4.39
C LYS A 7 -11.73 -10.23 -5.84
N SER A 8 -12.25 -9.45 -6.79
CA SER A 8 -12.16 -9.82 -8.22
C SER A 8 -10.72 -9.82 -8.75
N LEU A 9 -9.82 -9.06 -8.12
CA LEU A 9 -8.39 -9.04 -8.40
C LEU A 9 -7.58 -10.10 -7.62
N GLY A 10 -8.22 -10.87 -6.74
CA GLY A 10 -7.54 -11.84 -5.86
C GLY A 10 -6.66 -11.20 -4.78
N ILE A 11 -6.83 -9.90 -4.52
CA ILE A 11 -6.07 -9.14 -3.52
C ILE A 11 -6.54 -9.49 -2.11
N THR A 12 -7.84 -9.71 -1.90
CA THR A 12 -8.37 -10.17 -0.61
C THR A 12 -7.71 -11.47 -0.19
N ASP A 13 -7.69 -12.45 -1.10
CA ASP A 13 -7.14 -13.78 -0.84
C ASP A 13 -5.63 -13.72 -0.55
N ALA A 14 -4.91 -12.81 -1.22
CA ALA A 14 -3.49 -12.61 -1.00
C ALA A 14 -3.21 -11.95 0.37
N LEU A 15 -3.97 -10.92 0.74
CA LEU A 15 -3.86 -10.29 2.06
C LEU A 15 -4.21 -11.27 3.19
N GLU A 16 -5.29 -12.04 3.05
CA GLU A 16 -5.69 -13.07 4.01
C GLU A 16 -4.63 -14.18 4.13
N ALA A 17 -4.03 -14.60 3.02
CA ALA A 17 -2.94 -15.57 3.03
C ALA A 17 -1.67 -15.06 3.74
N LEU A 18 -1.44 -13.75 3.78
CA LEU A 18 -0.38 -13.15 4.59
C LEU A 18 -0.74 -13.09 6.07
N GLY A 19 -2.03 -13.09 6.41
CA GLY A 19 -2.56 -13.00 7.78
C GLY A 19 -3.31 -11.70 8.09
N TYR A 20 -3.61 -10.88 7.08
CA TYR A 20 -4.44 -9.69 7.23
C TYR A 20 -5.94 -10.03 7.24
N ASP A 21 -6.73 -9.24 7.95
CA ASP A 21 -8.19 -9.31 7.93
C ASP A 21 -8.73 -8.18 7.04
N CYS A 22 -9.13 -8.51 5.82
CA CYS A 22 -9.58 -7.52 4.84
C CYS A 22 -10.85 -6.78 5.28
N GLU A 23 -11.79 -7.47 5.93
CA GLU A 23 -13.01 -6.85 6.44
C GLU A 23 -12.68 -5.86 7.57
N LYS A 24 -11.74 -6.22 8.45
CA LYS A 24 -11.24 -5.30 9.47
C LYS A 24 -10.58 -4.06 8.86
N ILE A 25 -9.72 -4.24 7.85
CA ILE A 25 -8.90 -3.16 7.27
C ILE A 25 -9.74 -2.23 6.38
N PHE A 26 -10.64 -2.78 5.56
CA PHE A 26 -11.35 -2.03 4.51
C PHE A 26 -12.87 -1.93 4.72
N GLY A 27 -13.47 -2.74 5.60
CA GLY A 27 -14.93 -2.79 5.75
C GLY A 27 -15.55 -1.58 6.44
N GLY A 28 -14.76 -0.78 7.16
CA GLY A 28 -15.22 0.40 7.91
C GLY A 28 -15.04 1.75 7.20
N LEU A 29 -14.58 1.75 5.94
CA LEU A 29 -14.26 2.99 5.23
C LEU A 29 -15.53 3.81 4.93
N SER A 30 -15.41 5.14 4.96
CA SER A 30 -16.49 6.01 4.48
C SER A 30 -16.72 5.80 2.98
N PRO A 31 -17.92 6.09 2.44
CA PRO A 31 -18.18 5.98 1.01
C PRO A 31 -17.20 6.77 0.13
N GLU A 32 -16.75 7.93 0.59
CA GLU A 32 -15.75 8.77 -0.09
C GLU A 32 -14.39 8.10 -0.13
N THR A 33 -13.90 7.59 1.00
CA THR A 33 -12.63 6.88 1.10
C THR A 33 -12.67 5.56 0.33
N GLU A 34 -13.78 4.82 0.39
CA GLU A 34 -13.96 3.60 -0.39
C GLU A 34 -13.85 3.90 -1.89
N LYS A 35 -14.53 4.96 -2.35
CA LYS A 35 -14.46 5.39 -3.76
C LYS A 35 -13.05 5.84 -4.15
N LEU A 36 -12.34 6.52 -3.26
CA LEU A 36 -10.96 6.94 -3.46
C LEU A 36 -10.05 5.72 -3.70
N TYR A 37 -10.01 4.78 -2.76
CA TYR A 37 -9.19 3.57 -2.91
C TYR A 37 -9.67 2.64 -4.03
N ALA A 38 -10.96 2.65 -4.35
CA ALA A 38 -11.47 1.93 -5.52
C ALA A 38 -10.93 2.49 -6.83
N SER A 39 -10.46 3.74 -6.86
CA SER A 39 -9.79 4.34 -8.03
C SER A 39 -8.31 3.93 -8.15
N TYR A 40 -7.70 3.39 -7.09
CA TYR A 40 -6.28 3.01 -7.09
C TYR A 40 -6.07 1.72 -7.88
N SER A 41 -4.87 1.55 -8.42
CA SER A 41 -4.43 0.30 -9.00
C SER A 41 -3.94 -0.62 -7.88
N TRP A 42 -4.65 -1.72 -7.67
CA TRP A 42 -4.30 -2.73 -6.67
C TRP A 42 -3.54 -3.87 -7.33
N ARG A 43 -2.35 -4.17 -6.83
CA ARG A 43 -1.43 -5.13 -7.47
C ARG A 43 -0.76 -6.00 -6.42
N LYS A 44 -0.63 -7.29 -6.73
CA LYS A 44 0.27 -8.21 -6.02
C LYS A 44 1.54 -8.34 -6.85
N ILE A 45 2.68 -7.89 -6.32
CA ILE A 45 3.96 -7.92 -7.03
C ILE A 45 4.92 -8.86 -6.29
N PRO A 46 5.55 -9.83 -6.97
CA PRO A 46 6.60 -10.63 -6.37
C PRO A 46 7.75 -9.75 -5.88
N CYS A 47 8.26 -10.03 -4.69
CA CYS A 47 9.33 -9.27 -4.09
C CYS A 47 10.49 -10.20 -3.73
N SER A 48 11.68 -9.86 -4.20
CA SER A 48 12.90 -10.65 -4.01
C SER A 48 13.60 -10.38 -2.67
N VAL A 49 13.16 -9.38 -1.91
CA VAL A 49 13.74 -8.98 -0.62
C VAL A 49 13.64 -10.12 0.39
N GLU A 50 14.78 -10.41 1.04
CA GLU A 50 14.86 -11.44 2.07
C GLU A 50 13.95 -11.12 3.27
N GLY A 51 13.30 -12.16 3.81
CA GLY A 51 12.43 -12.03 4.97
C GLY A 51 10.98 -11.65 4.63
N ILE A 52 10.67 -11.29 3.38
CA ILE A 52 9.29 -11.07 2.94
C ILE A 52 8.54 -12.40 2.88
N ARG A 53 7.49 -12.53 3.70
CA ARG A 53 6.61 -13.70 3.73
C ARG A 53 5.93 -13.86 2.37
N SER A 54 5.87 -15.10 1.89
CA SER A 54 5.24 -15.46 0.61
C SER A 54 5.85 -14.81 -0.64
N ALA A 55 6.97 -14.08 -0.50
CA ALA A 55 7.71 -13.43 -1.57
C ALA A 55 6.86 -12.49 -2.46
N TYR A 56 5.91 -11.76 -1.86
CA TYR A 56 5.17 -10.70 -2.56
C TYR A 56 4.74 -9.57 -1.61
N VAL A 57 4.49 -8.41 -2.22
CA VAL A 57 3.93 -7.22 -1.56
C VAL A 57 2.60 -6.86 -2.26
N ILE A 58 1.64 -6.38 -1.48
CA ILE A 58 0.38 -5.84 -2.00
C ILE A 58 0.50 -4.34 -2.07
N HIS A 59 0.27 -3.76 -3.24
CA HIS A 59 0.39 -2.33 -3.47
C HIS A 59 -0.97 -1.71 -3.81
N ALA A 60 -1.23 -0.53 -3.25
CA ALA A 60 -2.27 0.37 -3.70
C ALA A 60 -1.64 1.61 -4.33
N VAL A 61 -1.62 1.67 -5.66
CA VAL A 61 -0.96 2.75 -6.41
C VAL A 61 -2.00 3.78 -6.83
N PRO A 62 -1.88 5.06 -6.42
CA PRO A 62 -2.79 6.11 -6.85
C PRO A 62 -2.63 6.37 -8.36
N PRO A 63 -3.71 6.73 -9.08
CA PRO A 63 -3.59 7.21 -10.45
C PRO A 63 -2.73 8.47 -10.51
N GLU A 64 -2.07 8.72 -11.64
CA GLU A 64 -1.09 9.82 -11.83
C GLU A 64 -1.59 11.18 -11.33
N LYS A 65 -2.87 11.51 -11.58
CA LYS A 65 -3.48 12.75 -11.10
C LYS A 65 -3.45 12.87 -9.58
N LEU A 66 -3.83 11.80 -8.88
CA LEU A 66 -3.84 11.79 -7.40
C LEU A 66 -2.42 11.74 -6.84
N LEU A 67 -1.51 11.04 -7.52
CA LEU A 67 -0.10 11.03 -7.16
C LEU A 67 0.51 12.44 -7.27
N ALA A 68 0.15 13.21 -8.31
CA ALA A 68 0.56 14.62 -8.46
C ALA A 68 -0.08 15.54 -7.41
N GLU A 69 -1.23 15.15 -6.85
CA GLU A 69 -1.88 15.79 -5.69
C GLU A 69 -1.32 15.27 -4.35
N ASP A 70 -0.20 14.53 -4.38
CA ASP A 70 0.52 14.00 -3.21
C ASP A 70 -0.28 12.97 -2.39
N HIS A 71 -1.19 12.23 -3.05
CA HIS A 71 -1.76 11.02 -2.46
C HIS A 71 -0.70 9.92 -2.34
N PRO A 72 -0.72 9.13 -1.25
CA PRO A 72 0.29 8.12 -1.02
C PRO A 72 0.10 6.91 -1.92
N TRP A 73 1.23 6.29 -2.25
CA TRP A 73 1.30 4.88 -2.59
C TRP A 73 1.44 4.08 -1.28
N GLU A 74 0.71 2.99 -1.15
CA GLU A 74 0.69 2.17 0.07
C GLU A 74 1.09 0.71 -0.23
N GLU A 75 1.76 0.08 0.73
CA GLU A 75 2.28 -1.30 0.64
C GLU A 75 1.92 -2.12 1.87
N TRP A 76 1.35 -3.32 1.68
CA TRP A 76 1.10 -4.29 2.74
C TRP A 76 1.90 -5.56 2.49
N PHE A 77 2.68 -5.95 3.49
CA PHE A 77 3.46 -7.19 3.45
C PHE A 77 3.76 -7.69 4.86
N PHE A 78 4.44 -8.82 4.97
CA PHE A 78 5.00 -9.28 6.23
C PHE A 78 6.50 -9.44 6.06
N GLN A 79 7.29 -8.86 6.96
CA GLN A 79 8.74 -9.06 6.99
C GLN A 79 9.15 -9.60 8.35
N PHE A 80 9.89 -10.72 8.35
CA PHE A 80 10.31 -11.41 9.57
C PHE A 80 9.13 -11.66 10.55
N ASP A 81 8.01 -12.13 9.99
CA ASP A 81 6.74 -12.43 10.66
C ASP A 81 6.02 -11.26 11.33
N LYS A 82 6.41 -10.01 11.04
CA LYS A 82 5.70 -8.81 11.45
C LYS A 82 4.90 -8.22 10.28
N PRO A 83 3.64 -7.78 10.50
CA PRO A 83 2.93 -7.01 9.50
C PRO A 83 3.64 -5.67 9.32
N GLU A 84 3.86 -5.29 8.06
CA GLU A 84 4.42 -4.00 7.67
C GLU A 84 3.42 -3.33 6.73
N HIS A 85 3.11 -2.07 7.03
CA HIS A 85 2.31 -1.20 6.18
C HIS A 85 3.08 0.10 5.92
N HIS A 86 3.60 0.27 4.72
CA HIS A 86 4.28 1.51 4.33
C HIS A 86 3.32 2.46 3.66
N VAL A 87 3.36 3.73 4.07
CA VAL A 87 2.61 4.82 3.43
C VAL A 87 3.62 5.82 2.86
N LEU A 88 3.75 5.81 1.53
CA LEU A 88 4.82 6.48 0.80
C LEU A 88 4.33 7.70 0.02
N PHE A 89 4.98 8.84 0.21
CA PHE A 89 4.69 10.11 -0.44
C PHE A 89 5.86 10.60 -1.30
N LEU A 90 5.56 11.36 -2.35
CA LEU A 90 6.60 12.01 -3.17
C LEU A 90 7.21 13.22 -2.47
N ASN A 91 6.42 13.90 -1.64
CA ASN A 91 6.88 15.05 -0.87
C ASN A 91 7.03 14.69 0.60
N LYS A 92 8.12 15.12 1.23
CA LYS A 92 8.36 14.87 2.65
C LYS A 92 7.30 15.58 3.51
N LYS A 93 6.73 14.84 4.47
CA LYS A 93 5.82 15.34 5.50
C LYS A 93 6.49 15.23 6.86
N ASP A 94 6.00 16.00 7.84
CA ASP A 94 6.60 16.04 9.19
C ASP A 94 6.57 14.69 9.91
N PHE A 95 5.59 13.84 9.59
CA PHE A 95 5.45 12.51 10.16
C PHE A 95 6.18 11.41 9.37
N CYS A 96 6.77 11.72 8.22
CA CYS A 96 7.62 10.76 7.50
C CYS A 96 8.99 10.69 8.19
N ASP A 97 9.32 9.53 8.74
CA ASP A 97 10.56 9.29 9.46
C ASP A 97 11.60 8.55 8.62
N GLN A 98 11.21 8.04 7.46
CA GLN A 98 12.06 7.30 6.54
C GLN A 98 12.02 7.86 5.12
N GLU A 99 13.07 7.55 4.35
CA GLU A 99 13.18 7.89 2.94
C GLU A 99 13.85 6.75 2.18
N ILE A 100 13.43 6.54 0.93
CA ILE A 100 14.02 5.54 0.04
C ILE A 100 14.02 6.04 -1.39
N PHE A 101 15.13 5.82 -2.10
CA PHE A 101 15.18 5.98 -3.54
C PHE A 101 14.96 4.63 -4.21
N ILE A 102 13.95 4.53 -5.06
CA ILE A 102 13.68 3.33 -5.85
C ILE A 102 14.37 3.47 -7.22
N PRO A 103 15.34 2.59 -7.57
CA PRO A 103 16.01 2.64 -8.86
C PRO A 103 15.05 2.52 -10.05
N ALA A 104 15.44 3.02 -11.22
CA ALA A 104 14.59 2.96 -12.42
C ALA A 104 14.39 1.53 -12.95
N GLU A 105 15.38 0.67 -12.70
CA GLU A 105 15.43 -0.74 -13.10
C GLU A 105 14.83 -1.70 -12.07
N ASP A 106 14.29 -1.18 -10.96
CA ASP A 106 13.65 -1.97 -9.91
C ASP A 106 12.50 -2.83 -10.47
N ARG A 107 12.37 -4.04 -9.94
CA ARG A 107 11.36 -5.02 -10.36
C ARG A 107 10.50 -5.55 -9.20
N ASP A 108 10.81 -5.14 -7.98
CA ASP A 108 10.07 -5.54 -6.78
C ASP A 108 8.93 -4.56 -6.48
N HIS A 109 8.92 -3.39 -7.13
CA HIS A 109 7.91 -2.34 -6.98
C HIS A 109 7.15 -2.04 -8.29
N PRO A 110 5.98 -1.35 -8.22
CA PRO A 110 5.29 -0.84 -9.40
C PRO A 110 6.16 0.11 -10.21
N GLU A 111 6.02 0.12 -11.54
CA GLU A 111 6.78 1.01 -12.44
C GLU A 111 6.61 2.50 -12.10
N GLU A 112 5.46 2.88 -11.55
CA GLU A 112 5.16 4.23 -11.11
C GLU A 112 6.01 4.66 -9.91
N ALA A 113 6.56 3.72 -9.14
CA ALA A 113 7.45 3.98 -8.02
C ALA A 113 8.91 4.20 -8.45
N CYS A 114 9.32 3.59 -9.55
CA CYS A 114 10.71 3.56 -10.00
C CYS A 114 11.24 4.93 -10.43
N GLY A 115 12.53 5.16 -10.17
CA GLY A 115 13.25 6.39 -10.52
C GLY A 115 12.90 7.60 -9.64
N LYS A 116 12.31 7.38 -8.46
CA LYS A 116 11.82 8.44 -7.56
C LYS A 116 12.31 8.22 -6.13
N THR A 117 12.40 9.32 -5.39
CA THR A 117 12.57 9.28 -3.92
C THR A 117 11.20 9.35 -3.28
N TRP A 118 10.97 8.46 -2.32
CA TRP A 118 9.76 8.37 -1.54
C TRP A 118 10.07 8.63 -0.07
N TYR A 119 9.20 9.38 0.59
CA TYR A 119 9.25 9.63 2.02
C TYR A 119 8.08 8.89 2.67
N TYR A 120 8.35 8.10 3.70
CA TYR A 120 7.35 7.22 4.25
C TYR A 120 7.42 7.10 5.77
N TYR A 121 6.36 6.53 6.31
CA TYR A 121 6.29 6.04 7.67
C TYR A 121 5.72 4.62 7.64
N CYS A 122 6.01 3.82 8.67
CA CYS A 122 5.41 2.51 8.87
C CYS A 122 4.17 2.67 9.75
N ASP A 123 3.00 2.39 9.21
CA ASP A 123 1.76 2.32 9.99
C ASP A 123 1.66 0.98 10.71
N THR A 124 1.44 1.02 12.02
CA THR A 124 1.42 -0.19 12.85
C THR A 124 0.07 -0.92 12.83
N GLU A 125 -1.00 -0.24 12.44
CA GLU A 125 -2.35 -0.82 12.44
C GLU A 125 -2.75 -1.39 11.08
N SER A 126 -1.97 -1.08 10.03
CA SER A 126 -2.19 -1.50 8.65
C SER A 126 -3.50 -0.99 8.03
N TYR A 127 -4.05 0.11 8.57
CA TYR A 127 -5.23 0.75 8.02
C TYR A 127 -4.84 1.65 6.86
N PRO A 128 -5.67 1.75 5.80
CA PRO A 128 -5.39 2.67 4.72
C PRO A 128 -5.27 4.11 5.24
N HIS A 129 -4.32 4.88 4.72
CA HIS A 129 -4.01 6.23 5.19
C HIS A 129 -5.24 7.13 5.36
N PHE A 130 -6.22 7.05 4.45
CA PHE A 130 -7.45 7.86 4.49
C PHE A 130 -8.64 7.20 5.22
N ALA A 131 -8.43 6.12 5.98
CA ALA A 131 -9.49 5.44 6.73
C ALA A 131 -10.11 6.30 7.86
N GLY A 132 -9.48 7.42 8.23
CA GLY A 132 -10.01 8.33 9.25
C GLY A 132 -9.84 7.84 10.69
N HIS A 133 -9.06 6.77 10.90
CA HIS A 133 -8.65 6.31 12.22
C HIS A 133 -7.46 7.12 12.74
N GLN A 134 -7.64 8.44 12.89
CA GLN A 134 -6.79 9.20 13.82
C GLN A 134 -7.48 9.16 15.17
N ALA A 135 -6.89 8.41 16.11
CA ALA A 135 -7.24 8.48 17.52
C ALA A 135 -6.87 9.85 18.11
#